data_AF-A0A8T4SDB0-F1
#
_entry.id   AF-A0A8T4SDB0-F1
#
_cell.length_a   1.000
_cell.length_b   1.000
_cell.length_c   1.000
_cell.angle_alpha   90.00
_cell.angle_beta   90.00
_cell.angle_gamma   90.00
#
_symmetry.space_group_name_H-M   'P 1'
#
loop_
_entity.id
_entity.type
_entity.pdbx_description
1 polymer ?
#
loop_
_entity_poly.entity_id
_entity_poly.type
_entity_poly.pdbx_seq_one_letter_code
_entity_poly.pdbx_strand_id
1 'polypeptide(L)'
;MTATLEGMMSGTKHATHHAYGKDHGGHGDHAKPKHLDDFFEGLKHGHDTKIEESLEEYKGFSDDKNLNHLFNNVFTPAQDDFYKKVIEELEHVSHGHDETKTHKKKEGIQKAVAEGLVAYFEKSHPSIKDVVKDMNTEEKYETLTAMYDDQIGADGKKVIGLSGIAEEYAGNKKMTIGDLKKHLDKNRRQHKESALAKMVNHKAVQIFHKYHPTEIGAYLKPKVEEAGLEVEDKVKFATLKTGDYINILKGIEKGDFGEGGYVQYGLRKRGTGTHEEHEEHTDAHGGTHH
;
A
#
# COMPACT_ATOMS: atom_id res chain seq x y z
N MET A 1 6.40 -34.16 -9.56
CA MET A 1 5.04 -34.25 -9.00
C MET A 1 5.01 -33.41 -7.75
N THR A 2 4.14 -32.42 -7.78
CA THR A 2 3.93 -31.31 -6.84
C THR A 2 3.37 -31.79 -5.50
N ALA A 3 4.01 -31.38 -4.40
CA ALA A 3 3.38 -31.37 -3.08
C ALA A 3 2.98 -29.92 -2.79
N THR A 4 1.67 -29.67 -2.77
CA THR A 4 1.04 -28.36 -2.57
C THR A 4 0.99 -27.96 -1.09
N LEU A 5 1.01 -26.65 -0.88
CA LEU A 5 1.05 -25.86 0.35
C LEU A 5 -0.17 -26.03 1.30
N GLU A 6 -0.92 -27.13 1.22
CA GLU A 6 -2.18 -27.34 1.98
C GLU A 6 -1.97 -28.05 3.33
N GLY A 7 -0.75 -28.43 3.67
CA GLY A 7 -0.44 -29.21 4.88
C GLY A 7 -0.35 -28.45 6.21
N MET A 8 -0.43 -27.11 6.21
CA MET A 8 -0.17 -26.31 7.42
C MET A 8 -1.44 -25.77 8.12
N MET A 9 -2.65 -26.13 7.69
CA MET A 9 -3.91 -25.55 8.21
C MET A 9 -4.93 -26.58 8.72
N SER A 10 -4.50 -27.71 9.31
CA SER A 10 -5.42 -28.78 9.74
C SER A 10 -5.12 -29.34 11.13
N GLY A 11 -5.98 -29.01 12.11
CA GLY A 11 -6.24 -29.77 13.34
C GLY A 11 -5.59 -29.21 14.61
N THR A 12 -6.21 -29.16 15.80
CA THR A 12 -7.50 -29.68 16.26
C THR A 12 -7.87 -28.97 17.58
N LYS A 13 -9.17 -28.83 17.83
CA LYS A 13 -9.78 -28.34 19.07
C LYS A 13 -9.34 -29.13 20.32
N HIS A 14 -9.09 -28.44 21.42
CA HIS A 14 -9.51 -28.88 22.75
C HIS A 14 -9.95 -27.68 23.59
N ALA A 15 -11.22 -27.72 23.98
CA ALA A 15 -11.82 -26.80 24.94
C ALA A 15 -11.26 -27.08 26.34
N THR A 16 -10.81 -26.03 27.02
CA THR A 16 -10.86 -25.92 28.48
C THR A 16 -11.34 -24.52 28.82
N HIS A 17 -12.54 -24.45 29.38
CA HIS A 17 -13.07 -23.26 30.06
C HIS A 17 -12.11 -22.91 31.21
N HIS A 18 -11.63 -21.67 31.30
CA HIS A 18 -11.47 -20.99 32.60
C HIS A 18 -11.42 -19.46 32.44
N ALA A 19 -12.24 -18.82 33.27
CA ALA A 19 -12.14 -17.48 33.85
C ALA A 19 -12.21 -16.25 32.92
N TYR A 20 -13.37 -15.60 32.98
CA TYR A 20 -13.56 -14.17 32.76
C TYR A 20 -12.53 -13.37 33.58
N GLY A 21 -11.48 -12.88 32.93
CA GLY A 21 -10.76 -11.69 33.35
C GLY A 21 -11.47 -10.48 32.77
N LYS A 22 -12.23 -9.76 33.58
CA LYS A 22 -12.57 -8.36 33.30
C LYS A 22 -11.26 -7.58 33.32
N ASP A 23 -10.72 -7.26 32.15
CA ASP A 23 -9.78 -6.14 32.05
C ASP A 23 -10.49 -4.94 31.48
N HIS A 24 -10.53 -3.95 32.36
CA HIS A 24 -11.07 -2.63 32.17
C HIS A 24 -10.27 -1.88 31.09
N GLY A 25 -10.96 -0.98 30.40
CA GLY A 25 -10.38 -0.09 29.41
C GLY A 25 -9.08 0.55 29.89
N GLY A 26 -8.05 0.43 29.05
CA GLY A 26 -6.82 1.16 29.16
C GLY A 26 -6.44 1.62 27.77
N HIS A 27 -6.65 2.90 27.48
CA HIS A 27 -5.92 3.60 26.42
C HIS A 27 -4.43 3.55 26.77
N GLY A 28 -3.77 2.46 26.39
CA GLY A 28 -2.33 2.32 26.53
C GLY A 28 -1.66 3.04 25.36
N ASP A 29 -0.74 3.95 25.66
CA ASP A 29 0.26 4.43 24.71
C ASP A 29 0.96 3.22 24.09
N HIS A 30 0.47 2.77 22.93
CA HIS A 30 1.15 1.73 22.17
C HIS A 30 2.48 2.31 21.72
N ALA A 31 3.59 1.75 22.21
CA ALA A 31 4.92 2.14 21.80
C ALA A 31 4.98 2.13 20.26
N LYS A 32 5.41 3.26 19.68
CA LYS A 32 5.42 3.40 18.21
C LYS A 32 6.28 2.28 17.60
N PRO A 33 5.80 1.60 16.55
CA PRO A 33 6.53 0.49 15.93
C PRO A 33 7.91 0.94 15.46
N LYS A 34 8.93 0.11 15.67
CA LYS A 34 10.32 0.39 15.24
C LYS A 34 10.61 -0.14 13.85
N HIS A 35 9.91 -1.19 13.43
CA HIS A 35 9.96 -1.77 12.08
C HIS A 35 8.58 -2.30 11.66
N LEU A 36 8.46 -2.85 10.45
CA LEU A 36 7.19 -3.36 9.94
C LEU A 36 6.76 -4.65 10.62
N ASP A 37 7.69 -5.52 11.08
CA ASP A 37 7.27 -6.71 11.86
C ASP A 37 6.48 -6.29 13.13
N ASP A 38 6.94 -5.29 13.89
CA ASP A 38 6.22 -4.74 15.06
C ASP A 38 4.84 -4.22 14.67
N PHE A 39 4.77 -3.55 13.51
CA PHE A 39 3.52 -3.03 12.99
C PHE A 39 2.56 -4.19 12.68
N PHE A 40 2.98 -5.19 11.90
CA PHE A 40 2.20 -6.37 11.52
C PHE A 40 1.86 -7.28 12.71
N GLU A 41 2.68 -7.32 13.76
CA GLU A 41 2.36 -8.03 14.99
C GLU A 41 1.30 -7.28 15.81
N GLY A 42 1.42 -5.96 15.94
CA GLY A 42 0.41 -5.10 16.57
C GLY A 42 -0.95 -5.17 15.88
N LEU A 43 -0.98 -5.48 14.57
CA LEU A 43 -2.21 -5.74 13.83
C LEU A 43 -3.01 -6.92 14.42
N LYS A 44 -2.36 -8.00 14.85
CA LYS A 44 -3.02 -9.25 15.27
C LYS A 44 -3.90 -9.12 16.52
N HIS A 45 -3.86 -8.00 17.24
CA HIS A 45 -4.55 -7.79 18.50
C HIS A 45 -5.82 -6.91 18.43
N GLY A 46 -6.21 -6.42 17.25
CA GLY A 46 -7.41 -5.60 17.07
C GLY A 46 -8.65 -6.41 16.67
N HIS A 47 -9.46 -6.81 17.65
CA HIS A 47 -10.73 -7.53 17.41
C HIS A 47 -11.93 -6.84 18.06
N ASP A 48 -12.03 -5.52 17.94
CA ASP A 48 -13.21 -4.80 18.40
C ASP A 48 -14.47 -5.26 17.65
N THR A 49 -15.59 -5.36 18.35
CA THR A 49 -16.85 -5.81 17.75
C THR A 49 -17.66 -4.66 17.15
N LYS A 50 -17.32 -3.40 17.47
CA LYS A 50 -18.05 -2.21 17.01
C LYS A 50 -17.31 -1.45 15.90
N ILE A 51 -18.06 -1.09 14.85
CA ILE A 51 -17.56 -0.33 13.70
C ILE A 51 -16.99 1.03 14.12
N GLU A 52 -17.58 1.68 15.13
CA GLU A 52 -17.13 2.96 15.66
C GLU A 52 -15.72 2.90 16.26
N GLU A 53 -15.46 1.92 17.15
CA GLU A 53 -14.15 1.68 17.76
C GLU A 53 -13.08 1.39 16.67
N SER A 54 -13.45 0.60 15.65
CA SER A 54 -12.59 0.30 14.50
C SER A 54 -12.31 1.55 13.64
N LEU A 55 -13.26 2.48 13.52
CA LEU A 55 -13.05 3.76 12.84
C LEU A 55 -12.16 4.70 13.65
N GLU A 56 -12.28 4.73 14.97
CA GLU A 56 -11.37 5.48 15.84
C GLU A 56 -9.94 4.93 15.77
N GLU A 57 -9.78 3.59 15.75
CA GLU A 57 -8.48 2.94 15.52
C GLU A 57 -7.91 3.33 14.15
N TYR A 58 -8.74 3.26 13.10
CA TYR A 58 -8.32 3.66 11.75
C TYR A 58 -7.90 5.13 11.71
N LYS A 59 -8.69 6.02 12.33
CA LYS A 59 -8.37 7.44 12.44
C LYS A 59 -7.05 7.66 13.16
N GLY A 60 -6.86 7.06 14.33
CA GLY A 60 -5.63 7.16 15.12
C GLY A 60 -4.40 6.61 14.38
N PHE A 61 -4.56 5.58 13.54
CA PHE A 61 -3.50 5.13 12.66
C PHE A 61 -3.25 6.08 11.48
N SER A 62 -4.32 6.54 10.83
CA SER A 62 -4.28 7.43 9.67
C SER A 62 -3.90 8.87 10.01
N ASP A 63 -3.88 9.20 11.31
CA ASP A 63 -3.48 10.49 11.83
C ASP A 63 -2.00 10.72 11.51
N ASP A 64 -1.69 11.90 11.00
CA ASP A 64 -0.41 12.20 10.34
C ASP A 64 0.80 11.81 11.20
N LYS A 65 0.70 11.83 12.53
CA LYS A 65 1.81 11.49 13.44
C LYS A 65 2.30 10.04 13.35
N ASN A 66 1.41 9.06 13.16
CA ASN A 66 1.78 7.65 13.12
C ASN A 66 2.28 7.25 11.73
N LEU A 67 1.63 7.73 10.68
CA LEU A 67 2.10 7.60 9.30
C LEU A 67 3.44 8.31 9.10
N ASN A 68 3.61 9.52 9.63
CA ASN A 68 4.89 10.24 9.58
C ASN A 68 5.98 9.52 10.37
N HIS A 69 5.64 8.86 11.50
CA HIS A 69 6.64 8.07 12.23
C HIS A 69 7.14 6.88 11.39
N LEU A 70 6.23 6.08 10.83
CA LEU A 70 6.62 4.94 9.98
C LEU A 70 7.36 5.41 8.72
N PHE A 71 6.89 6.49 8.09
CA PHE A 71 7.50 7.03 6.89
C PHE A 71 8.91 7.60 7.15
N ASN A 72 9.07 8.41 8.19
CA ASN A 72 10.33 9.11 8.47
C ASN A 72 11.36 8.24 9.18
N ASN A 73 10.93 7.27 10.00
CA ASN A 73 11.85 6.49 10.83
C ASN A 73 12.10 5.06 10.33
N VAL A 74 11.21 4.51 9.48
CA VAL A 74 11.33 3.14 8.96
C VAL A 74 11.54 3.15 7.45
N PHE A 75 10.54 3.55 6.67
CA PHE A 75 10.56 3.41 5.20
C PHE A 75 11.58 4.30 4.51
N THR A 76 11.61 5.59 4.84
CA THR A 76 12.55 6.52 4.19
C THR A 76 13.99 6.12 4.48
N PRO A 77 14.41 5.90 5.74
CA PRO A 77 15.76 5.45 6.02
C PRO A 77 16.09 4.09 5.39
N ALA A 78 15.16 3.13 5.35
CA ALA A 78 15.41 1.82 4.75
C ALA A 78 15.59 1.92 3.23
N GLN A 79 14.79 2.73 2.55
CA GLN A 79 15.00 2.97 1.12
C GLN A 79 16.28 3.74 0.84
N ASP A 80 16.65 4.68 1.71
CA ASP A 80 17.90 5.42 1.53
C ASP A 80 19.10 4.47 1.64
N ASP A 81 19.07 3.52 2.58
CA ASP A 81 20.06 2.46 2.73
C ASP A 81 20.06 1.51 1.50
N PHE A 82 18.88 1.14 0.99
CA PHE A 82 18.73 0.39 -0.27
C PHE A 82 19.47 1.07 -1.42
N TYR A 83 19.07 2.29 -1.79
CA TYR A 83 19.61 2.97 -2.96
C TYR A 83 21.10 3.24 -2.82
N LYS A 84 21.56 3.64 -1.62
CA LYS A 84 22.98 3.83 -1.34
C LYS A 84 23.76 2.54 -1.59
N LYS A 85 23.28 1.41 -1.07
CA LYS A 85 23.99 0.14 -1.18
C LYS A 85 23.99 -0.42 -2.60
N VAL A 86 22.87 -0.28 -3.33
CA VAL A 86 22.84 -0.65 -4.76
C VAL A 86 23.85 0.17 -5.57
N ILE A 87 23.93 1.49 -5.34
CA ILE A 87 24.88 2.36 -6.05
C ILE A 87 26.32 1.94 -5.78
N GLU A 88 26.67 1.70 -4.51
CA GLU A 88 28.00 1.25 -4.08
C GLU A 88 28.38 -0.08 -4.76
N GLU A 89 27.48 -1.06 -4.78
CA GLU A 89 27.75 -2.35 -5.44
C GLU A 89 27.81 -2.23 -6.98
N LEU A 90 27.00 -1.35 -7.58
CA LEU A 90 27.09 -1.07 -9.02
C LEU A 90 28.41 -0.38 -9.40
N GLU A 91 29.02 0.38 -8.50
CA GLU A 91 30.37 0.94 -8.71
C GLU A 91 31.44 -0.15 -8.75
N HIS A 92 31.29 -1.23 -7.98
CA HIS A 92 32.17 -2.40 -8.11
C HIS A 92 32.00 -3.10 -9.45
N VAL A 93 30.76 -3.19 -9.95
CA VAL A 93 30.45 -3.76 -11.28
C VAL A 93 31.00 -2.91 -12.43
N SER A 94 31.09 -1.59 -12.22
CA SER A 94 31.52 -0.62 -13.22
C SER A 94 32.96 -0.13 -13.07
N HIS A 95 33.66 -0.54 -12.01
CA HIS A 95 34.93 0.04 -11.58
C HIS A 95 34.88 1.57 -11.46
N GLY A 96 33.74 2.11 -11.02
CA GLY A 96 33.49 3.55 -10.88
C GLY A 96 33.18 4.28 -12.20
N HIS A 97 33.05 3.59 -13.33
CA HIS A 97 32.77 4.20 -14.62
C HIS A 97 31.29 4.05 -15.02
N ASP A 98 30.51 5.12 -14.88
CA ASP A 98 29.07 5.10 -15.20
C ASP A 98 28.77 4.74 -16.66
N GLU A 99 29.67 5.07 -17.60
CA GLU A 99 29.56 4.71 -19.03
C GLU A 99 29.72 3.20 -19.31
N THR A 100 30.07 2.41 -18.29
CA THR A 100 30.19 0.95 -18.40
C THR A 100 28.87 0.35 -18.89
N LYS A 101 28.93 -0.40 -20.00
CA LYS A 101 27.77 -1.09 -20.55
C LYS A 101 27.29 -2.18 -19.61
N THR A 102 25.97 -2.27 -19.42
CA THR A 102 25.31 -3.30 -18.60
C THR A 102 25.23 -4.64 -19.30
N HIS A 103 25.48 -4.69 -20.61
CA HIS A 103 25.43 -5.92 -21.40
C HIS A 103 26.28 -7.04 -20.78
N LYS A 104 25.68 -8.22 -20.59
CA LYS A 104 26.30 -9.40 -19.95
C LYS A 104 26.71 -9.21 -18.49
N LYS A 105 26.26 -8.16 -17.81
CA LYS A 105 26.51 -7.93 -16.37
C LYS A 105 25.35 -8.34 -15.48
N LYS A 106 24.50 -9.29 -15.93
CA LYS A 106 23.30 -9.75 -15.21
C LYS A 106 23.62 -10.10 -13.76
N GLU A 107 24.57 -11.01 -13.53
CA GLU A 107 24.94 -11.47 -12.18
C GLU A 107 25.42 -10.33 -11.27
N GLY A 108 26.23 -9.40 -11.81
CA GLY A 108 26.69 -8.23 -11.07
C GLY A 108 25.55 -7.29 -10.66
N ILE A 109 24.58 -7.08 -11.57
CA ILE A 109 23.39 -6.26 -11.29
C ILE A 109 22.49 -6.97 -10.28
N GLN A 110 22.23 -8.27 -10.44
CA GLN A 110 21.44 -9.06 -9.49
C GLN A 110 22.04 -8.99 -8.09
N LYS A 111 23.36 -9.19 -7.98
CA LYS A 111 24.07 -9.05 -6.70
C LYS A 111 23.90 -7.67 -6.10
N ALA A 112 24.11 -6.61 -6.89
CA ALA A 112 23.99 -5.23 -6.39
C ALA A 112 22.58 -4.93 -5.86
N VAL A 113 21.54 -5.33 -6.60
CA VAL A 113 20.14 -5.17 -6.18
C VAL A 113 19.83 -5.99 -4.93
N ALA A 114 20.25 -7.26 -4.90
CA ALA A 114 20.02 -8.15 -3.76
C ALA A 114 20.66 -7.64 -2.47
N GLU A 115 21.93 -7.21 -2.52
CA GLU A 115 22.62 -6.63 -1.35
C GLU A 115 21.97 -5.33 -0.88
N GLY A 116 21.49 -4.50 -1.82
CA GLY A 116 20.67 -3.35 -1.47
C GLY A 116 19.38 -3.74 -0.74
N LEU A 117 18.68 -4.75 -1.23
CA LEU A 117 17.43 -5.21 -0.62
C LEU A 117 17.67 -5.87 0.73
N VAL A 118 18.82 -6.52 0.95
CA VAL A 118 19.21 -6.96 2.29
C VAL A 118 19.30 -5.74 3.23
N ALA A 119 19.99 -4.67 2.85
CA ALA A 119 20.08 -3.46 3.68
C ALA A 119 18.70 -2.82 3.92
N TYR A 120 17.81 -2.85 2.94
CA TYR A 120 16.41 -2.42 3.08
C TYR A 120 15.66 -3.23 4.15
N PHE A 121 15.71 -4.55 4.07
CA PHE A 121 14.94 -5.44 4.94
C PHE A 121 15.54 -5.57 6.32
N GLU A 122 16.86 -5.42 6.49
CA GLU A 122 17.48 -5.36 7.83
C GLU A 122 16.89 -4.24 8.70
N LYS A 123 16.40 -3.17 8.07
CA LYS A 123 15.80 -2.03 8.78
C LYS A 123 14.27 -2.08 8.79
N SER A 124 13.67 -2.44 7.66
CA SER A 124 12.22 -2.42 7.51
C SER A 124 11.54 -3.70 8.01
N HIS A 125 12.17 -4.87 7.87
CA HIS A 125 11.58 -6.19 8.14
C HIS A 125 12.67 -7.21 8.55
N PRO A 126 13.28 -7.06 9.75
CA PRO A 126 14.43 -7.87 10.16
C PRO A 126 14.23 -9.39 10.05
N SER A 127 12.99 -9.87 10.16
CA SER A 127 12.64 -11.30 10.03
C SER A 127 13.05 -11.92 8.68
N ILE A 128 13.17 -11.12 7.63
CA ILE A 128 13.56 -11.58 6.29
C ILE A 128 15.03 -12.00 6.22
N LYS A 129 15.87 -11.49 7.13
CA LYS A 129 17.30 -11.80 7.14
C LYS A 129 17.56 -13.30 7.28
N ASP A 130 16.77 -13.98 8.08
CA ASP A 130 16.90 -15.43 8.29
C ASP A 130 16.37 -16.23 7.08
N VAL A 131 15.38 -15.70 6.36
CA VAL A 131 14.80 -16.34 5.17
C VAL A 131 15.82 -16.44 4.04
N VAL A 132 16.64 -15.39 3.85
CA VAL A 132 17.52 -15.28 2.68
C VAL A 132 18.98 -15.65 2.95
N LYS A 133 19.31 -16.08 4.16
CA LYS A 133 20.68 -16.32 4.61
C LYS A 133 21.41 -17.40 3.80
N ASP A 134 20.70 -18.48 3.47
CA ASP A 134 21.28 -19.67 2.82
C ASP A 134 20.98 -19.72 1.31
N MET A 135 20.37 -18.67 0.75
CA MET A 135 20.03 -18.58 -0.68
C MET A 135 21.24 -18.16 -1.51
N ASN A 136 21.33 -18.71 -2.73
CA ASN A 136 22.30 -18.24 -3.71
C ASN A 136 21.91 -16.84 -4.26
N THR A 137 22.78 -16.19 -5.03
CA THR A 137 22.55 -14.82 -5.53
C THR A 137 21.27 -14.68 -6.36
N GLU A 138 20.98 -15.65 -7.24
CA GLU A 138 19.81 -15.59 -8.13
C GLU A 138 18.52 -15.80 -7.32
N GLU A 139 18.48 -16.84 -6.48
CA GLU A 139 17.35 -17.11 -5.57
C GLU A 139 17.08 -15.95 -4.62
N LYS A 140 18.14 -15.37 -4.06
CA LYS A 140 18.07 -14.20 -3.19
C LYS A 140 17.53 -12.99 -3.93
N TYR A 141 18.03 -12.74 -5.14
CA TYR A 141 17.52 -11.65 -5.99
C TYR A 141 16.03 -11.84 -6.27
N GLU A 142 15.62 -12.99 -6.79
CA GLU A 142 14.22 -13.26 -7.15
C GLU A 142 13.29 -13.15 -5.93
N THR A 143 13.68 -13.73 -4.79
CA THR A 143 12.90 -13.68 -3.55
C THR A 143 12.76 -12.25 -3.05
N LEU A 144 13.88 -11.52 -2.93
CA LEU A 144 13.87 -10.18 -2.36
C LEU A 144 13.18 -9.18 -3.29
N THR A 145 13.38 -9.25 -4.61
CA THR A 145 12.67 -8.36 -5.54
C THR A 145 11.18 -8.66 -5.55
N ALA A 146 10.76 -9.92 -5.47
CA ALA A 146 9.33 -10.26 -5.39
C ALA A 146 8.69 -9.71 -4.11
N MET A 147 9.35 -9.84 -2.96
CA MET A 147 8.86 -9.30 -1.68
C MET A 147 8.81 -7.77 -1.70
N TYR A 148 9.85 -7.13 -2.23
CA TYR A 148 9.91 -5.68 -2.34
C TYR A 148 8.86 -5.14 -3.32
N ASP A 149 8.73 -5.75 -4.49
CA ASP A 149 7.77 -5.38 -5.53
C ASP A 149 6.33 -5.51 -5.03
N ASP A 150 6.03 -6.57 -4.28
CA ASP A 150 4.75 -6.67 -3.59
C ASP A 150 4.61 -5.50 -2.61
N GLN A 151 5.58 -5.26 -1.73
CA GLN A 151 5.50 -4.21 -0.71
C GLN A 151 5.27 -2.81 -1.28
N ILE A 152 5.90 -2.47 -2.41
CA ILE A 152 5.71 -1.18 -3.08
C ILE A 152 4.46 -1.15 -3.97
N GLY A 153 3.76 -2.28 -4.15
CA GLY A 153 2.58 -2.40 -5.02
C GLY A 153 2.93 -2.27 -6.50
N ALA A 154 4.05 -2.85 -6.93
CA ALA A 154 4.43 -2.89 -8.33
C ALA A 154 3.39 -3.64 -9.16
N ASP A 155 2.92 -3.02 -10.24
CA ASP A 155 1.89 -3.55 -11.13
C ASP A 155 2.34 -3.60 -12.61
N GLY A 156 3.59 -3.20 -12.87
CA GLY A 156 4.19 -3.13 -14.20
C GLY A 156 3.62 -2.04 -15.11
N LYS A 157 2.68 -1.21 -14.62
CA LYS A 157 2.03 -0.15 -15.40
C LYS A 157 2.26 1.22 -14.77
N LYS A 158 1.81 1.39 -13.53
CA LYS A 158 1.95 2.62 -12.77
C LYS A 158 3.23 2.57 -11.97
N VAL A 159 3.47 1.50 -11.22
CA VAL A 159 4.65 1.36 -10.35
C VAL A 159 5.56 0.29 -10.95
N ILE A 160 6.74 0.72 -11.37
CA ILE A 160 7.76 -0.16 -11.95
C ILE A 160 8.51 -0.85 -10.80
N GLY A 161 8.48 -2.18 -10.78
CA GLY A 161 9.22 -3.00 -9.83
C GLY A 161 10.71 -3.15 -10.15
N LEU A 162 11.41 -3.90 -9.31
CA LEU A 162 12.80 -4.29 -9.50
C LEU A 162 12.91 -5.66 -10.16
N SER A 163 11.86 -6.48 -10.11
CA SER A 163 11.85 -7.79 -10.76
C SER A 163 12.06 -7.62 -12.27
N GLY A 164 13.09 -8.31 -12.79
CA GLY A 164 13.46 -8.22 -14.21
C GLY A 164 14.39 -7.07 -14.59
N ILE A 165 14.77 -6.18 -13.65
CA ILE A 165 15.66 -5.05 -13.97
C ILE A 165 17.04 -5.54 -14.44
N ALA A 166 17.56 -6.61 -13.84
CA ALA A 166 18.84 -7.19 -14.25
C ALA A 166 18.77 -7.76 -15.68
N GLU A 167 17.69 -8.46 -16.02
CA GLU A 167 17.42 -9.00 -17.34
C GLU A 167 17.30 -7.88 -18.39
N GLU A 168 16.51 -6.85 -18.10
CA GLU A 168 16.29 -5.72 -19.00
C GLU A 168 17.62 -5.02 -19.33
N TYR A 169 18.38 -4.65 -18.31
CA TYR A 169 19.62 -3.91 -18.48
C TYR A 169 20.75 -4.78 -19.05
N ALA A 170 20.85 -6.06 -18.67
CA ALA A 170 21.86 -6.96 -19.22
C ALA A 170 21.56 -7.37 -20.68
N GLY A 171 20.28 -7.40 -21.07
CA GLY A 171 19.84 -7.67 -22.43
C GLY A 171 20.07 -6.49 -23.39
N ASN A 172 20.10 -5.26 -22.89
CA ASN A 172 20.23 -4.07 -23.73
C ASN A 172 21.68 -3.61 -23.92
N LYS A 173 22.20 -3.75 -25.15
CA LYS A 173 23.58 -3.38 -25.51
C LYS A 173 23.89 -1.88 -25.39
N LYS A 174 22.87 -1.02 -25.35
CA LYS A 174 23.06 0.44 -25.31
C LYS A 174 23.11 1.00 -23.89
N MET A 175 22.44 0.34 -22.94
CA MET A 175 22.33 0.80 -21.57
C MET A 175 23.66 0.77 -20.83
N THR A 176 23.80 1.71 -19.90
CA THR A 176 24.97 1.88 -19.05
C THR A 176 24.61 1.72 -17.57
N ILE A 177 25.62 1.56 -16.71
CA ILE A 177 25.43 1.55 -15.26
C ILE A 177 24.89 2.90 -14.79
N GLY A 178 25.30 4.01 -15.41
CA GLY A 178 24.75 5.34 -15.16
C GLY A 178 23.25 5.44 -15.47
N ASP A 179 22.79 4.81 -16.56
CA ASP A 179 21.36 4.75 -16.90
C ASP A 179 20.56 3.99 -15.85
N LEU A 180 21.10 2.86 -15.37
CA LEU A 180 20.49 2.05 -14.30
C LEU A 180 20.38 2.86 -13.00
N LYS A 181 21.45 3.55 -12.59
CA LYS A 181 21.44 4.42 -11.41
C LYS A 181 20.37 5.52 -11.51
N LYS A 182 20.26 6.18 -12.67
CA LYS A 182 19.24 7.21 -12.93
C LYS A 182 17.82 6.65 -12.88
N HIS A 183 17.60 5.44 -13.43
CA HIS A 183 16.31 4.78 -13.38
C HIS A 183 15.89 4.47 -11.94
N LEU A 184 16.80 3.90 -11.15
CA LEU A 184 16.57 3.61 -9.74
C LEU A 184 16.23 4.88 -8.95
N ASP A 185 17.01 5.96 -9.14
CA ASP A 185 16.77 7.23 -8.45
C ASP A 185 15.42 7.87 -8.85
N LYS A 186 15.05 7.82 -10.14
CA LYS A 186 13.76 8.33 -10.61
C LYS A 186 12.57 7.60 -9.97
N ASN A 187 12.70 6.30 -9.72
CA ASN A 187 11.63 5.49 -9.13
C ASN A 187 11.58 5.57 -7.60
N ARG A 188 12.64 6.08 -6.93
CA ARG A 188 12.72 6.19 -5.47
C ARG A 188 11.51 6.84 -4.85
N ARG A 189 11.15 8.03 -5.35
CA ARG A 189 9.98 8.75 -4.82
C ARG A 189 8.70 7.93 -4.98
N GLN A 190 8.51 7.34 -6.15
CA GLN A 190 7.32 6.56 -6.45
C GLN A 190 7.21 5.30 -5.58
N HIS A 191 8.32 4.59 -5.35
CA HIS A 191 8.37 3.43 -4.46
C HIS A 191 7.96 3.81 -3.04
N LYS A 192 8.42 4.96 -2.52
CA LYS A 192 8.02 5.47 -1.18
C LYS A 192 6.51 5.71 -1.10
N GLU A 193 5.99 6.47 -2.06
CA GLU A 193 4.58 6.88 -2.08
C GLU A 193 3.65 5.66 -2.20
N SER A 194 3.97 4.71 -3.08
CA SER A 194 3.13 3.51 -3.26
C SER A 194 3.24 2.51 -2.10
N ALA A 195 4.42 2.32 -1.50
CA ALA A 195 4.55 1.48 -0.32
C ALA A 195 3.71 2.02 0.86
N LEU A 196 3.74 3.34 1.07
CA LEU A 196 2.91 3.99 2.09
C LEU A 196 1.42 3.79 1.80
N ALA A 197 0.98 4.03 0.56
CA ALA A 197 -0.41 3.83 0.15
C ALA A 197 -0.87 2.38 0.35
N LYS A 198 -0.04 1.40 -0.01
CA LYS A 198 -0.34 -0.03 0.18
C LYS A 198 -0.43 -0.39 1.67
N MET A 199 0.47 0.11 2.51
CA MET A 199 0.42 -0.13 3.96
C MET A 199 -0.85 0.45 4.60
N VAL A 200 -1.23 1.68 4.23
CA VAL A 200 -2.46 2.31 4.71
C VAL A 200 -3.68 1.49 4.32
N ASN A 201 -3.72 1.00 3.08
CA ASN A 201 -4.79 0.13 2.59
C ASN A 201 -4.80 -1.21 3.32
N HIS A 202 -3.63 -1.80 3.62
CA HIS A 202 -3.56 -3.04 4.36
C HIS A 202 -4.11 -2.89 5.79
N LYS A 203 -3.77 -1.80 6.49
CA LYS A 203 -4.34 -1.50 7.81
C LYS A 203 -5.86 -1.33 7.75
N ALA A 204 -6.35 -0.61 6.75
CA ALA A 204 -7.79 -0.45 6.50
C ALA A 204 -8.47 -1.82 6.32
N VAL A 205 -7.96 -2.66 5.42
CA VAL A 205 -8.51 -4.01 5.23
C VAL A 205 -8.46 -4.79 6.53
N GLN A 206 -7.35 -4.74 7.26
CA GLN A 206 -7.15 -5.53 8.46
C GLN A 206 -8.03 -5.08 9.63
N ILE A 207 -8.34 -3.79 9.77
CA ILE A 207 -9.33 -3.30 10.74
C ILE A 207 -10.75 -3.73 10.33
N PHE A 208 -11.10 -3.63 9.05
CA PHE A 208 -12.48 -3.71 8.59
C PHE A 208 -12.89 -5.04 7.95
N HIS A 209 -11.98 -5.99 7.71
CA HIS A 209 -12.28 -7.28 7.06
C HIS A 209 -13.27 -8.15 7.85
N LYS A 210 -13.42 -7.87 9.16
CA LYS A 210 -14.37 -8.54 10.05
C LYS A 210 -15.82 -8.12 9.84
N TYR A 211 -16.06 -7.00 9.14
CA TYR A 211 -17.40 -6.49 8.84
C TYR A 211 -17.80 -6.81 7.41
N HIS A 212 -19.08 -7.14 7.21
CA HIS A 212 -19.61 -7.16 5.86
C HIS A 212 -19.71 -5.73 5.32
N PRO A 213 -19.37 -5.42 4.05
CA PRO A 213 -19.39 -4.06 3.53
C PRO A 213 -20.73 -3.33 3.73
N THR A 214 -21.86 -4.06 3.70
CA THR A 214 -23.19 -3.49 3.97
C THR A 214 -23.37 -3.01 5.40
N GLU A 215 -22.69 -3.60 6.39
CA GLU A 215 -22.73 -3.14 7.79
C GLU A 215 -21.98 -1.81 7.94
N ILE A 216 -20.83 -1.68 7.26
CA ILE A 216 -20.07 -0.43 7.18
C ILE A 216 -20.91 0.65 6.49
N GLY A 217 -21.57 0.32 5.37
CA GLY A 217 -22.47 1.23 4.66
C GLY A 217 -23.67 1.67 5.49
N ALA A 218 -24.30 0.76 6.24
CA ALA A 218 -25.40 1.08 7.14
C ALA A 218 -24.97 2.04 8.27
N TYR A 219 -23.77 1.85 8.81
CA TYR A 219 -23.18 2.74 9.81
C TYR A 219 -22.81 4.12 9.24
N LEU A 220 -22.30 4.18 8.01
CA LEU A 220 -21.85 5.44 7.39
C LEU A 220 -22.98 6.30 6.86
N LYS A 221 -24.11 5.69 6.45
CA LYS A 221 -25.23 6.42 5.84
C LYS A 221 -25.72 7.62 6.69
N PRO A 222 -25.94 7.51 8.01
CA PRO A 222 -26.28 8.68 8.83
C PRO A 222 -25.24 9.80 8.77
N LYS A 223 -23.94 9.47 8.77
CA LYS A 223 -22.85 10.45 8.69
C LYS A 223 -22.78 11.15 7.33
N VAL A 224 -23.07 10.42 6.25
CA VAL A 224 -23.22 10.98 4.89
C VAL A 224 -24.36 12.01 4.87
N GLU A 225 -25.49 11.66 5.48
CA GLU A 225 -26.67 12.55 5.58
C GLU A 225 -26.40 13.79 6.43
N GLU A 226 -25.71 13.63 7.57
CA GLU A 226 -25.23 14.73 8.41
C GLU A 226 -24.26 15.67 7.67
N ALA A 227 -23.44 15.13 6.77
CA ALA A 227 -22.53 15.90 5.93
C ALA A 227 -23.23 16.65 4.77
N GLY A 228 -24.56 16.61 4.69
CA GLY A 228 -25.32 17.27 3.64
C GLY A 228 -25.31 16.54 2.29
N LEU A 229 -24.98 15.25 2.30
CA LEU A 229 -25.07 14.36 1.14
C LEU A 229 -26.26 13.41 1.28
N GLU A 230 -26.63 12.72 0.22
CA GLU A 230 -27.62 11.65 0.26
C GLU A 230 -27.27 10.54 -0.74
N VAL A 231 -27.78 9.33 -0.47
CA VAL A 231 -27.58 8.17 -1.34
C VAL A 231 -28.57 8.23 -2.50
N GLU A 232 -28.09 8.61 -3.69
CA GLU A 232 -28.86 8.62 -4.93
C GLU A 232 -28.94 7.21 -5.52
N ASP A 233 -27.79 6.59 -5.72
CA ASP A 233 -27.69 5.23 -6.25
C ASP A 233 -27.47 4.23 -5.11
N LYS A 234 -28.59 3.70 -4.59
CA LYS A 234 -28.60 2.75 -3.48
C LYS A 234 -27.91 1.43 -3.82
N VAL A 235 -27.97 1.00 -5.08
CA VAL A 235 -27.36 -0.28 -5.51
C VAL A 235 -25.85 -0.11 -5.55
N LYS A 236 -25.38 0.99 -6.13
CA LYS A 236 -23.95 1.32 -6.16
C LYS A 236 -23.41 1.51 -4.76
N PHE A 237 -24.11 2.27 -3.91
CA PHE A 237 -23.69 2.47 -2.53
C PHE A 237 -23.62 1.14 -1.77
N ALA A 238 -24.63 0.28 -1.86
CA ALA A 238 -24.64 -1.01 -1.16
C ALA A 238 -23.58 -2.03 -1.65
N THR A 239 -23.06 -1.86 -2.87
CA THR A 239 -22.07 -2.76 -3.49
C THR A 239 -20.62 -2.24 -3.39
N LEU A 240 -20.42 -1.09 -2.73
CA LEU A 240 -19.09 -0.54 -2.45
C LEU A 240 -18.22 -1.52 -1.65
N LYS A 241 -16.92 -1.50 -1.93
CA LYS A 241 -15.93 -2.23 -1.16
C LYS A 241 -15.59 -1.45 0.11
N THR A 242 -15.06 -2.15 1.11
CA THR A 242 -14.59 -1.55 2.38
C THR A 242 -13.70 -0.31 2.17
N GLY A 243 -12.79 -0.35 1.19
CA GLY A 243 -11.94 0.80 0.86
C GLY A 243 -12.71 2.03 0.39
N ASP A 244 -13.79 1.84 -0.36
CA ASP A 244 -14.63 2.94 -0.85
C ASP A 244 -15.36 3.62 0.31
N TYR A 245 -15.90 2.84 1.24
CA TYR A 245 -16.53 3.36 2.46
C TYR A 245 -15.56 4.17 3.34
N ILE A 246 -14.30 3.74 3.43
CA ILE A 246 -13.26 4.49 4.14
C ILE A 246 -12.94 5.80 3.41
N ASN A 247 -12.94 5.80 2.08
CA ASN A 247 -12.75 7.03 1.29
C ASN A 247 -13.92 8.01 1.45
N ILE A 248 -15.16 7.52 1.56
CA ILE A 248 -16.32 8.36 1.88
C ILE A 248 -16.13 9.04 3.24
N LEU A 249 -15.69 8.31 4.27
CA LEU A 249 -15.42 8.87 5.59
C LEU A 249 -14.37 10.00 5.53
N LYS A 250 -13.26 9.76 4.82
CA LYS A 250 -12.24 10.79 4.58
C LYS A 250 -12.78 12.00 3.85
N GLY A 251 -13.62 11.78 2.82
CA GLY A 251 -14.22 12.85 2.05
C GLY A 251 -15.18 13.72 2.87
N ILE A 252 -15.93 13.12 3.78
CA ILE A 252 -16.78 13.84 4.74
C ILE A 252 -15.92 14.72 5.67
N GLU A 253 -14.79 14.22 6.15
CA GLU A 253 -13.94 14.92 7.13
C GLU A 253 -13.06 16.01 6.52
N LYS A 254 -12.48 15.74 5.35
CA LYS A 254 -11.50 16.62 4.70
C LYS A 254 -12.11 17.47 3.57
N GLY A 255 -13.35 17.20 3.18
CA GLY A 255 -14.01 17.84 2.04
C GLY A 255 -13.46 17.41 0.68
N ASP A 256 -12.64 16.34 0.63
CA ASP A 256 -12.00 15.84 -0.59
C ASP A 256 -12.34 14.36 -0.82
N PHE A 257 -13.14 14.10 -1.84
CA PHE A 257 -13.56 12.76 -2.26
C PHE A 257 -12.70 12.18 -3.39
N GLY A 258 -11.63 12.88 -3.79
CA GLY A 258 -10.75 12.47 -4.88
C GLY A 258 -11.33 12.65 -6.29
N GLU A 259 -10.64 12.09 -7.27
CA GLU A 259 -11.01 12.14 -8.69
C GLU A 259 -12.36 11.44 -8.91
N GLY A 260 -13.39 12.17 -9.34
CA GLY A 260 -14.77 11.68 -9.48
C GLY A 260 -15.73 12.12 -8.37
N GLY A 261 -15.23 12.76 -7.31
CA GLY A 261 -16.04 13.36 -6.25
C GLY A 261 -16.91 12.36 -5.50
N TYR A 262 -17.93 12.84 -4.77
CA TYR A 262 -18.87 11.98 -4.03
C TYR A 262 -19.74 11.11 -4.97
N VAL A 263 -19.91 11.50 -6.23
CA VAL A 263 -20.76 10.81 -7.23
C VAL A 263 -20.24 9.42 -7.57
N GLN A 264 -18.92 9.23 -7.52
CA GLN A 264 -18.32 7.90 -7.75
C GLN A 264 -18.81 6.85 -6.74
N TYR A 265 -19.34 7.28 -5.58
CA TYR A 265 -19.86 6.43 -4.52
C TYR A 265 -21.39 6.28 -4.55
N GLY A 266 -22.07 6.80 -5.58
CA GLY A 266 -23.54 6.81 -5.64
C GLY A 266 -24.18 7.83 -4.71
N LEU A 267 -23.42 8.85 -4.30
CA LEU A 267 -23.88 9.95 -3.46
C LEU A 267 -24.20 11.17 -4.31
N ARG A 268 -25.07 12.04 -3.80
CA ARG A 268 -25.27 13.39 -4.33
C ARG A 268 -25.34 14.41 -3.19
N LYS A 269 -25.10 15.68 -3.49
CA LYS A 269 -25.37 16.76 -2.53
C LYS A 269 -26.87 16.85 -2.31
N ARG A 270 -27.29 16.93 -1.06
CA ARG A 270 -28.71 17.12 -0.71
C ARG A 270 -29.17 18.43 -1.34
N GLY A 271 -30.12 18.35 -2.26
CA GLY A 271 -30.70 19.54 -2.87
C GLY A 271 -31.33 20.41 -1.79
N THR A 272 -30.91 21.67 -1.68
CA THR A 272 -31.76 22.68 -1.05
C THR A 272 -33.00 22.77 -1.91
N GLY A 273 -34.18 22.46 -1.36
CA GLY A 273 -35.43 22.56 -2.08
C GLY A 273 -35.68 23.99 -2.55
N THR A 274 -35.24 24.28 -3.77
CA THR A 274 -35.68 25.38 -4.61
C THR A 274 -35.50 24.90 -6.05
N HIS A 275 -36.58 24.96 -6.82
CA HIS A 275 -36.57 24.80 -8.27
C HIS A 275 -35.36 25.51 -8.88
N GLU A 276 -34.43 24.74 -9.45
CA GLU A 276 -33.58 25.24 -10.52
C GLU A 276 -34.02 24.55 -11.80
N GLU A 277 -34.39 25.41 -12.74
CA GLU A 277 -34.97 25.10 -14.02
C GLU A 277 -34.04 24.24 -14.87
N HIS A 278 -34.65 23.46 -15.75
CA HIS A 278 -33.97 22.80 -16.85
C HIS A 278 -33.09 23.81 -17.61
N GLU A 279 -31.77 23.72 -17.50
CA GLU A 279 -30.91 24.06 -18.62
C GLU A 279 -30.85 22.83 -19.53
N GLU A 280 -31.82 22.75 -20.44
CA GLU A 280 -31.67 22.02 -21.69
C GLU A 280 -30.42 22.56 -22.40
N HIS A 281 -29.38 21.73 -22.48
CA HIS A 281 -28.35 21.89 -23.49
C HIS A 281 -28.99 21.68 -24.88
N THR A 282 -29.54 22.74 -25.47
CA THR A 282 -29.73 22.80 -26.92
C THR A 282 -28.42 23.19 -27.57
N ASP A 283 -27.58 22.19 -27.87
CA ASP A 283 -26.59 22.30 -28.93
C ASP A 283 -27.33 22.24 -30.28
N ALA A 284 -27.75 23.41 -30.77
CA ALA A 284 -28.18 23.57 -32.16
C ALA A 284 -27.16 24.45 -32.89
N HIS A 285 -26.31 23.77 -33.65
CA HIS A 285 -25.35 24.34 -34.58
C HIS A 285 -25.98 25.39 -35.50
N GLY A 286 -25.57 26.66 -35.32
CA GLY A 286 -25.76 27.72 -36.30
C GLY A 286 -24.60 27.76 -37.30
N GLY A 287 -24.91 27.45 -38.56
CA GLY A 287 -24.03 27.59 -39.74
C GLY A 287 -24.41 26.50 -40.75
N THR A 288 -25.00 26.79 -41.90
CA THR A 288 -24.45 27.62 -42.98
C THR A 288 -25.55 28.14 -43.91
N HIS A 289 -25.47 29.41 -44.29
CA HIS A 289 -26.13 29.95 -45.48
C HIS A 289 -25.29 29.63 -46.72
N HIS A 290 -25.94 29.03 -47.71
CA HIS A 290 -25.64 29.15 -49.14
C HIS A 290 -26.88 29.73 -49.82
#